data_AF-T1JBW3-F1
#
_entry.id   AF-T1JBW3-F1
#
_cell.length_a   1.000
_cell.length_b   1.000
_cell.length_c   1.000
_cell.angle_alpha   90.00
_cell.angle_beta   90.00
_cell.angle_gamma   90.00
#
_symmetry.space_group_name_H-M   'P 1'
#
loop_
_entity.id
_entity.type
_entity.pdbx_description
1 polymer ?
#
loop_
_entity_poly.entity_id
_entity_poly.type
_entity_poly.pdbx_seq_one_letter_code
_entity_poly.pdbx_strand_id
1 'polypeptide(L)'
;MKPTTEKRCNKNYINWVRETKDVIRERLSVTIVGLDSVSRLNMLRHLIKTYTYLSTFGSLIDLYGYTKLGDNTFPNVVPLLTGQFVKECWNETFRHKSLNYLKLIWKEFSQNGYRTLFGEDAPYHATFNYLKSGFHNQPTDYYLRPISLAIEESLVKNNSKANCINTRSETEFVLQWLTDFLNVFQNKPTFSYVFNTQLTHNHINYVGYGDEPYYKFFKNYNDSNFNNNSILIFFSDHGLRFGKILDSYVGKIEERMPFFLLLFPPWFPLKYPLLWRNIQINKHRLTTPFDIYQTLRDIVNFTGDAPVANVSERGISLFREIPSDRTCEDAAILPHWCTCHVKHSVPLNSSHVTKAAGQLLSRINGLLLEESSKCVKLSLDKVVDARVSGISDELLKFKDSRKKVIGRKVNRMGGMADYLLTILAIPSGGLFEGTVRYFEASGRYQVMGDVSRINMYGNQSACIDKASLIKFCYCNQEG
;
A
#
# COMPACT_ATOMS: atom_id res chain seq x y z
N MET A 1 7.14 -16.74 -27.56
CA MET A 1 6.33 -17.53 -26.59
C MET A 1 7.18 -18.66 -26.01
N LYS A 2 6.91 -19.12 -24.77
CA LYS A 2 7.63 -20.25 -24.13
C LYS A 2 6.82 -21.56 -24.31
N PRO A 3 7.29 -22.56 -25.07
CA PRO A 3 6.49 -23.77 -25.37
C PRO A 3 6.02 -24.55 -24.14
N THR A 4 6.88 -24.67 -23.12
CA THR A 4 6.57 -25.37 -21.87
C THR A 4 5.48 -24.65 -21.06
N THR A 5 5.55 -23.32 -20.98
CA THR A 5 4.50 -22.48 -20.39
C THR A 5 3.16 -22.67 -21.09
N GLU A 6 3.15 -22.61 -22.42
CA GLU A 6 1.90 -22.73 -23.19
C GLU A 6 1.23 -24.10 -23.00
N LYS A 7 2.03 -25.18 -22.98
CA LYS A 7 1.53 -26.53 -22.66
C LYS A 7 0.90 -26.60 -21.27
N ARG A 8 1.55 -26.01 -20.25
CA ARG A 8 1.03 -25.95 -18.87
C ARG A 8 -0.28 -25.15 -18.81
N CYS A 9 -0.29 -23.94 -19.36
CA CYS A 9 -1.48 -23.07 -19.32
C CYS A 9 -2.68 -23.71 -20.02
N ASN A 10 -2.47 -24.37 -21.16
CA ASN A 10 -3.53 -25.06 -21.88
C ASN A 10 -4.07 -26.27 -21.10
N LYS A 11 -3.20 -27.09 -20.50
CA LYS A 11 -3.61 -28.21 -19.64
C LYS A 11 -4.45 -27.70 -18.46
N ASN A 12 -3.95 -26.69 -17.75
CA ASN A 12 -4.64 -26.09 -16.61
C ASN A 12 -5.99 -25.49 -17.01
N TYR A 13 -6.07 -24.83 -18.17
CA TYR A 13 -7.32 -24.31 -18.70
C TYR A 13 -8.35 -25.41 -18.96
N ILE A 14 -7.96 -26.52 -19.62
CA ILE A 14 -8.87 -27.63 -19.91
C ILE A 14 -9.44 -28.22 -18.60
N ASN A 15 -8.58 -28.41 -17.60
CA ASN A 15 -9.01 -28.89 -16.28
C ASN A 15 -9.99 -27.92 -15.62
N TRP A 16 -9.65 -26.63 -15.62
CA TRP A 16 -10.50 -25.58 -15.07
C TRP A 16 -11.88 -25.56 -15.73
N VAL A 17 -11.97 -25.53 -17.07
CA VAL A 17 -13.27 -25.54 -17.78
C VAL A 17 -14.11 -26.74 -17.37
N ARG A 18 -13.49 -27.93 -17.31
CA ARG A 18 -14.19 -29.15 -16.92
C ARG A 18 -14.77 -29.06 -15.50
N GLU A 19 -14.04 -28.43 -14.58
CA GLU A 19 -14.41 -28.32 -13.17
C GLU A 19 -15.38 -27.16 -12.89
N THR A 20 -15.41 -26.14 -13.74
CA THR A 20 -16.09 -24.87 -13.44
C THR A 20 -17.17 -24.45 -14.44
N LYS A 21 -17.41 -25.22 -15.52
CA LYS A 21 -18.35 -24.91 -16.61
C LYS A 21 -19.75 -24.44 -16.18
N ASP A 22 -20.25 -24.94 -15.05
CA ASP A 22 -21.63 -24.69 -14.59
C ASP A 22 -21.71 -23.52 -13.59
N VAL A 23 -20.57 -23.04 -13.09
CA VAL A 23 -20.48 -22.06 -12.00
C VAL A 23 -19.88 -20.75 -12.48
N ILE A 24 -18.80 -20.81 -13.28
CA ILE A 24 -18.06 -19.63 -13.70
C ILE A 24 -18.63 -19.05 -14.99
N ARG A 25 -18.93 -17.75 -14.96
CA ARG A 25 -19.62 -17.03 -16.04
C ARG A 25 -18.67 -16.28 -16.95
N GLU A 26 -17.56 -15.79 -16.42
CA GLU A 26 -16.59 -15.00 -17.17
C GLU A 26 -15.17 -15.43 -16.87
N ARG A 27 -14.29 -15.13 -17.82
CA ARG A 27 -12.85 -15.29 -17.65
C ARG A 27 -12.15 -14.00 -17.98
N LEU A 28 -12.19 -13.09 -17.02
CA LEU A 28 -11.58 -11.76 -17.14
C LEU A 28 -10.07 -11.86 -16.88
N SER A 29 -9.30 -11.18 -17.72
CA SER A 29 -7.89 -10.87 -17.45
C SER A 29 -7.78 -9.79 -16.36
N VAL A 30 -6.61 -9.69 -15.77
CA VAL A 30 -6.26 -8.61 -14.84
C VAL A 30 -4.94 -7.98 -15.27
N THR A 31 -4.95 -6.67 -15.44
CA THR A 31 -3.75 -5.86 -15.68
C THR A 31 -3.53 -4.92 -14.50
N ILE A 32 -2.45 -5.08 -13.76
CA ILE A 32 -2.11 -4.24 -12.61
C ILE A 32 -0.86 -3.42 -12.96
N VAL A 33 -1.01 -2.10 -12.92
CA VAL A 33 0.07 -1.12 -13.06
C VAL A 33 0.17 -0.38 -11.73
N GLY A 34 1.31 -0.50 -11.06
CA GLY A 34 1.57 0.17 -9.78
C GLY A 34 2.58 1.30 -9.92
N LEU A 35 2.40 2.33 -9.11
CA LEU A 35 3.33 3.45 -8.99
C LEU A 35 3.60 3.73 -7.51
N ASP A 36 4.88 3.75 -7.11
CA ASP A 36 5.29 3.93 -5.73
C ASP A 36 5.01 5.35 -5.21
N SER A 37 4.64 5.52 -3.94
CA SER A 37 4.71 6.80 -3.23
C SER A 37 3.81 7.94 -3.76
N VAL A 38 2.65 7.63 -4.36
CA VAL A 38 1.72 8.64 -4.93
C VAL A 38 0.36 8.63 -4.24
N SER A 39 0.07 9.72 -3.51
CA SER A 39 -1.25 9.95 -2.93
C SER A 39 -2.30 10.21 -4.01
N ARG A 40 -3.59 10.02 -3.69
CA ARG A 40 -4.70 10.40 -4.60
C ARG A 40 -4.63 11.87 -5.02
N LEU A 41 -4.37 12.78 -4.07
CA LEU A 41 -4.28 14.20 -4.39
C LEU A 41 -3.01 14.55 -5.18
N ASN A 42 -1.92 13.82 -4.98
CA ASN A 42 -0.68 14.00 -5.74
C ASN A 42 -0.85 13.52 -7.19
N MET A 43 -1.53 12.39 -7.42
CA MET A 43 -1.95 11.97 -8.76
C MET A 43 -2.78 13.06 -9.44
N LEU A 44 -3.79 13.62 -8.78
CA LEU A 44 -4.64 14.67 -9.37
C LEU A 44 -3.86 15.94 -9.73
N ARG A 45 -2.76 16.24 -9.03
CA ARG A 45 -1.89 17.40 -9.33
C ARG A 45 -0.90 17.13 -10.46
N HIS A 46 -0.43 15.90 -10.62
CA HIS A 46 0.72 15.60 -11.48
C HIS A 46 0.45 14.68 -12.66
N LEU A 47 -0.58 13.82 -12.59
CA LEU A 47 -1.00 12.91 -13.66
C LEU A 47 -2.28 13.42 -14.35
N ILE A 48 -2.29 14.72 -14.70
CA ILE A 48 -3.49 15.42 -15.17
C ILE A 48 -3.98 14.82 -16.50
N LYS A 49 -3.10 14.63 -17.49
CA LYS A 49 -3.47 14.06 -18.80
C LYS A 49 -3.96 12.64 -18.65
N THR A 50 -3.23 11.83 -17.88
CA THR A 50 -3.54 10.43 -17.59
C THR A 50 -4.91 10.29 -16.92
N TYR A 51 -5.13 11.00 -15.82
CA TYR A 51 -6.37 10.91 -15.07
C TYR A 51 -7.56 11.48 -15.86
N THR A 52 -7.38 12.60 -16.57
CA THR A 52 -8.42 13.18 -17.42
C THR A 52 -8.84 12.22 -18.52
N TYR A 53 -7.87 11.58 -19.21
CA TYR A 53 -8.14 10.58 -20.22
C TYR A 53 -8.92 9.39 -19.66
N LEU A 54 -8.43 8.79 -18.55
CA LEU A 54 -9.11 7.66 -17.92
C LEU A 54 -10.52 8.03 -17.44
N SER A 55 -10.73 9.27 -17.00
CA SER A 55 -12.03 9.75 -16.51
C SER A 55 -13.09 9.88 -17.62
N THR A 56 -12.70 9.82 -18.90
CA THR A 56 -13.65 9.80 -20.02
C THR A 56 -14.41 8.46 -20.12
N PHE A 57 -13.89 7.39 -19.52
CA PHE A 57 -14.54 6.09 -19.53
C PHE A 57 -15.57 5.98 -18.41
N GLY A 58 -16.85 5.79 -18.78
CA GLY A 58 -17.93 5.58 -17.81
C GLY A 58 -17.76 4.32 -16.94
N SER A 59 -16.85 3.42 -17.31
CA SER A 59 -16.47 2.22 -16.54
C SER A 59 -15.25 2.41 -15.64
N LEU A 60 -14.72 3.64 -15.50
CA LEU A 60 -13.68 3.99 -14.54
C LEU A 60 -14.26 4.11 -13.12
N ILE A 61 -13.54 3.57 -12.15
CA ILE A 61 -13.79 3.68 -10.72
C ILE A 61 -12.55 4.28 -10.06
N ASP A 62 -12.75 5.34 -9.28
CA ASP A 62 -11.76 5.93 -8.39
C ASP A 62 -12.18 5.66 -6.95
N LEU A 63 -11.39 4.90 -6.19
CA LEU A 63 -11.68 4.58 -4.80
C LEU A 63 -11.25 5.72 -3.87
N TYR A 64 -12.17 6.62 -3.55
CA TYR A 64 -11.92 7.81 -2.73
C TYR A 64 -11.48 7.49 -1.30
N GLY A 65 -11.95 6.37 -0.75
CA GLY A 65 -11.67 5.91 0.60
C GLY A 65 -10.57 4.85 0.70
N TYR A 66 -9.82 4.58 -0.38
CA TYR A 66 -8.74 3.60 -0.34
C TYR A 66 -7.64 4.03 0.62
N THR A 67 -7.35 3.18 1.61
CA THR A 67 -6.42 3.46 2.71
C THR A 67 -5.40 2.33 2.82
N LYS A 68 -4.14 2.73 3.00
CA LYS A 68 -3.03 1.80 3.17
C LYS A 68 -3.08 1.10 4.55
N LEU A 69 -2.34 -0.01 4.69
CA LEU A 69 -2.27 -0.82 5.90
C LEU A 69 -0.93 -0.74 6.63
N GLY A 70 0.10 -0.21 5.98
CA GLY A 70 1.45 -0.16 6.53
C GLY A 70 2.29 1.00 6.01
N ASP A 71 3.47 1.12 6.59
CA ASP A 71 4.39 2.24 6.35
C ASP A 71 4.89 2.27 4.91
N ASN A 72 5.49 1.18 4.43
CA ASN A 72 6.17 1.08 3.12
C ASN A 72 5.47 0.14 2.12
N THR A 73 6.09 -0.13 0.99
CA THR A 73 5.53 -0.97 -0.09
C THR A 73 5.17 -2.38 0.35
N PHE A 74 6.09 -3.09 1.00
CA PHE A 74 5.90 -4.50 1.34
C PHE A 74 4.63 -4.78 2.18
N PRO A 75 4.33 -4.06 3.28
CA PRO A 75 3.11 -4.26 4.07
C PRO A 75 1.82 -3.78 3.41
N ASN A 76 1.88 -3.12 2.25
CA ASN A 76 0.68 -2.73 1.47
C ASN A 76 0.45 -3.69 0.29
N VAL A 77 1.51 -4.10 -0.40
CA VAL A 77 1.45 -5.03 -1.53
C VAL A 77 1.21 -6.48 -1.09
N VAL A 78 1.78 -6.92 0.04
CA VAL A 78 1.56 -8.31 0.53
C VAL A 78 0.08 -8.57 0.84
N PRO A 79 -0.64 -7.73 1.61
CA PRO A 79 -2.08 -7.88 1.79
C PRO A 79 -2.88 -7.89 0.48
N LEU A 80 -2.52 -7.03 -0.48
CA LEU A 80 -3.18 -6.95 -1.79
C LEU A 80 -3.07 -8.27 -2.57
N LEU A 81 -1.92 -8.95 -2.47
CA LEU A 81 -1.63 -10.16 -3.25
C LEU A 81 -1.83 -11.47 -2.48
N THR A 82 -2.00 -11.44 -1.15
CA THR A 82 -2.12 -12.66 -0.33
C THR A 82 -3.35 -12.69 0.58
N GLY A 83 -3.98 -11.54 0.83
CA GLY A 83 -5.02 -11.41 1.85
C GLY A 83 -4.50 -11.46 3.29
N GLN A 84 -3.18 -11.46 3.48
CA GLN A 84 -2.52 -11.61 4.79
C GLN A 84 -1.69 -10.39 5.15
N PHE A 85 -1.64 -10.05 6.43
CA PHE A 85 -0.61 -9.16 6.96
C PHE A 85 0.76 -9.79 6.80
N VAL A 86 1.79 -8.95 6.64
CA VAL A 86 3.18 -9.41 6.58
C VAL A 86 3.52 -10.33 7.75
N LYS A 87 3.16 -9.95 8.98
CA LYS A 87 3.45 -10.75 10.20
C LYS A 87 2.86 -12.16 10.20
N GLU A 88 1.84 -12.43 9.39
CA GLU A 88 1.20 -13.76 9.29
C GLU A 88 1.96 -14.69 8.34
N CYS A 89 2.74 -14.13 7.40
CA CYS A 89 3.45 -14.92 6.38
C CYS A 89 4.96 -14.71 6.34
N TRP A 90 5.49 -13.65 6.94
CA TRP A 90 6.91 -13.31 6.88
C TRP A 90 7.35 -12.54 8.13
N ASN A 91 8.57 -12.82 8.58
CA ASN A 91 9.27 -12.02 9.58
C ASN A 91 10.79 -12.03 9.28
N GLU A 92 11.57 -11.24 10.01
CA GLU A 92 13.00 -11.05 9.75
C GLU A 92 13.83 -12.35 9.79
N THR A 93 13.41 -13.38 10.52
CA THR A 93 14.09 -14.69 10.55
C THR A 93 14.00 -15.42 9.20
N PHE A 94 13.08 -15.01 8.32
CA PHE A 94 12.90 -15.52 6.97
C PHE A 94 13.61 -14.68 5.91
N ARG A 95 14.36 -13.64 6.28
CA ARG A 95 14.98 -12.73 5.30
C ARG A 95 15.91 -13.43 4.30
N HIS A 96 16.61 -14.48 4.76
CA HIS A 96 17.51 -15.31 3.96
C HIS A 96 16.82 -16.51 3.32
N LYS A 97 15.51 -16.66 3.52
CA LYS A 97 14.71 -17.72 2.93
C LYS A 97 14.04 -17.18 1.67
N SER A 98 14.01 -18.03 0.65
CA SER A 98 13.25 -17.77 -0.56
C SER A 98 11.79 -17.48 -0.26
N LEU A 99 11.22 -16.47 -0.91
CA LEU A 99 9.80 -16.12 -0.84
C LEU A 99 8.91 -17.03 -1.68
N ASN A 100 9.46 -18.09 -2.28
CA ASN A 100 8.71 -19.06 -3.10
C ASN A 100 7.51 -19.69 -2.37
N TYR A 101 7.52 -19.73 -1.03
CA TYR A 101 6.43 -20.29 -0.22
C TYR A 101 5.19 -19.38 -0.15
N LEU A 102 5.32 -18.07 -0.44
CA LEU A 102 4.19 -17.13 -0.38
C LEU A 102 3.12 -17.52 -1.39
N LYS A 103 1.86 -17.60 -0.96
CA LYS A 103 0.71 -17.93 -1.81
C LYS A 103 0.13 -16.67 -2.46
N LEU A 104 0.96 -16.02 -3.29
CA LEU A 104 0.57 -14.82 -4.02
C LEU A 104 -0.50 -15.16 -5.06
N ILE A 105 -1.49 -14.27 -5.22
CA ILE A 105 -2.72 -14.49 -5.99
C ILE A 105 -2.46 -14.88 -7.45
N TRP A 106 -1.36 -14.41 -8.04
CA TRP A 106 -0.96 -14.83 -9.40
C TRP A 106 -0.74 -16.34 -9.52
N LYS A 107 -0.45 -17.07 -8.44
CA LYS A 107 -0.36 -18.53 -8.44
C LYS A 107 -1.71 -19.18 -8.71
N GLU A 108 -2.80 -18.62 -8.20
CA GLU A 108 -4.15 -19.10 -8.46
C GLU A 108 -4.56 -18.81 -9.91
N PHE A 109 -4.30 -17.61 -10.42
CA PHE A 109 -4.47 -17.31 -11.83
C PHE A 109 -3.67 -18.30 -12.72
N SER A 110 -2.41 -18.55 -12.38
CA SER A 110 -1.56 -19.53 -13.08
C SER A 110 -2.11 -20.96 -13.03
N GLN A 111 -2.65 -21.39 -11.88
CA GLN A 111 -3.31 -22.69 -11.71
C GLN A 111 -4.59 -22.80 -12.55
N ASN A 112 -5.30 -21.69 -12.75
CA ASN A 112 -6.47 -21.60 -13.62
C ASN A 112 -6.13 -21.30 -15.09
N GLY A 113 -4.88 -21.52 -15.51
CA GLY A 113 -4.45 -21.49 -16.91
C GLY A 113 -4.21 -20.10 -17.51
N TYR A 114 -4.09 -19.07 -16.68
CA TYR A 114 -3.70 -17.73 -17.11
C TYR A 114 -2.20 -17.66 -17.39
N ARG A 115 -1.80 -16.80 -18.32
CA ARG A 115 -0.40 -16.40 -18.49
C ARG A 115 -0.09 -15.31 -17.49
N THR A 116 0.99 -15.48 -16.74
CA THR A 116 1.33 -14.56 -15.64
C THR A 116 2.57 -13.73 -15.93
N LEU A 117 2.49 -12.42 -15.65
CA LEU A 117 3.60 -11.48 -15.75
C LEU A 117 3.82 -10.81 -14.39
N PHE A 118 5.08 -10.74 -13.97
CA PHE A 118 5.53 -9.91 -12.85
C PHE A 118 6.73 -9.08 -13.28
N GLY A 119 6.72 -7.77 -13.01
CA GLY A 119 7.85 -6.90 -13.30
C GLY A 119 7.94 -5.72 -12.36
N GLU A 120 9.16 -5.36 -12.00
CA GLU A 120 9.45 -4.15 -11.23
C GLU A 120 10.66 -3.47 -11.88
N ASP A 121 10.70 -2.14 -11.86
CA ASP A 121 11.96 -1.41 -11.99
C ASP A 121 12.75 -1.47 -10.66
N ALA A 122 13.86 -0.71 -10.55
CA ALA A 122 14.67 -0.59 -9.34
C ALA A 122 14.96 -1.95 -8.63
N PRO A 123 15.61 -2.92 -9.29
CA PRO A 123 15.66 -4.32 -8.83
C PRO A 123 16.34 -4.53 -7.46
N TYR A 124 17.11 -3.56 -6.95
CA TYR A 124 17.70 -3.63 -5.61
C TYR A 124 16.76 -3.09 -4.50
N HIS A 125 15.78 -2.25 -4.86
CA HIS A 125 14.77 -1.69 -3.96
C HIS A 125 13.38 -2.32 -4.15
N ALA A 126 13.24 -3.20 -5.15
CA ALA A 126 12.02 -3.91 -5.49
C ALA A 126 11.34 -4.59 -4.28
N THR A 127 10.00 -4.65 -4.33
CA THR A 127 9.12 -5.01 -3.21
C THR A 127 9.54 -6.30 -2.51
N PHE A 128 9.91 -7.32 -3.30
CA PHE A 128 10.23 -8.65 -2.78
C PHE A 128 11.74 -8.90 -2.62
N ASN A 129 12.61 -7.94 -2.95
CA ASN A 129 14.07 -8.10 -2.92
C ASN A 129 14.77 -7.16 -1.94
N TYR A 130 14.18 -6.01 -1.58
CA TYR A 130 14.80 -5.11 -0.60
C TYR A 130 14.92 -5.78 0.77
N LEU A 131 16.17 -6.01 1.20
CA LEU A 131 16.55 -6.70 2.44
C LEU A 131 15.96 -8.12 2.59
N LYS A 132 15.71 -8.80 1.46
CA LYS A 132 15.15 -10.17 1.38
C LYS A 132 15.84 -10.94 0.27
N SER A 133 15.95 -12.26 0.40
CA SER A 133 16.45 -13.13 -0.68
C SER A 133 15.56 -13.13 -1.94
N GLY A 134 14.32 -12.66 -1.83
CA GLY A 134 13.36 -12.68 -2.92
C GLY A 134 13.00 -14.09 -3.37
N PHE A 135 12.68 -14.25 -4.65
CA PHE A 135 12.28 -15.54 -5.21
C PHE A 135 13.49 -16.27 -5.81
N HIS A 136 13.73 -17.51 -5.37
CA HIS A 136 14.75 -18.37 -5.98
C HIS A 136 14.25 -19.02 -7.28
N ASN A 137 12.93 -19.21 -7.40
CA ASN A 137 12.30 -19.70 -8.62
C ASN A 137 11.56 -18.54 -9.28
N GLN A 138 11.48 -18.55 -10.61
CA GLN A 138 10.70 -17.56 -11.34
C GLN A 138 9.24 -17.55 -10.82
N PRO A 139 8.72 -16.44 -10.25
CA PRO A 139 7.44 -16.45 -9.53
C PRO A 139 6.20 -16.44 -10.43
N THR A 140 6.38 -16.05 -11.69
CA THR A 140 5.39 -15.96 -12.77
C THR A 140 5.97 -16.50 -14.07
N ASP A 141 5.16 -16.70 -15.11
CA ASP A 141 5.62 -17.23 -16.41
C ASP A 141 6.59 -16.30 -17.14
N TYR A 142 6.38 -14.99 -16.97
CA TYR A 142 7.20 -13.91 -17.48
C TYR A 142 7.64 -13.05 -16.28
N TYR A 143 8.95 -12.89 -16.11
CA TYR A 143 9.53 -12.17 -14.98
C TYR A 143 10.59 -11.20 -15.47
N LEU A 144 10.38 -9.90 -15.22
CA LEU A 144 11.24 -8.84 -15.77
C LEU A 144 12.62 -8.78 -15.10
N ARG A 145 12.73 -9.20 -13.83
CA ARG A 145 13.90 -8.98 -12.98
C ARG A 145 15.26 -9.30 -13.61
N PRO A 146 15.49 -10.44 -14.30
CA PRO A 146 16.79 -10.72 -14.89
C PRO A 146 17.25 -9.63 -15.85
N ILE A 147 16.31 -9.04 -16.61
CA ILE A 147 16.60 -7.94 -17.53
C ILE A 147 16.84 -6.65 -16.74
N SER A 148 16.01 -6.34 -15.72
CA SER A 148 16.23 -5.17 -14.86
C SER A 148 17.62 -5.19 -14.20
N LEU A 149 18.09 -6.34 -13.73
CA LEU A 149 19.43 -6.50 -13.16
C LEU A 149 20.53 -6.26 -14.20
N ALA A 150 20.39 -6.87 -15.39
CA ALA A 150 21.35 -6.65 -16.47
C ALA A 150 21.41 -5.17 -16.91
N ILE A 151 20.29 -4.46 -16.84
CA ILE A 151 20.23 -3.02 -17.11
C ILE A 151 20.97 -2.24 -16.02
N GLU A 152 20.77 -2.54 -14.73
CA GLU A 152 21.48 -1.88 -13.64
C GLU A 152 23.00 -2.05 -13.73
N GLU A 153 23.47 -3.21 -14.21
CA GLU A 153 24.90 -3.50 -14.38
C GLU A 153 25.47 -2.96 -15.72
N SER A 154 24.63 -2.39 -16.58
CA SER A 154 25.04 -1.95 -17.92
C SER A 154 25.76 -0.59 -17.91
N LEU A 155 26.65 -0.40 -18.90
CA LEU A 155 27.27 0.92 -19.16
C LEU A 155 26.23 2.00 -19.48
N VAL A 156 25.08 1.63 -20.02
CA VAL A 156 23.98 2.55 -20.33
C VAL A 156 23.45 3.19 -19.05
N LYS A 157 23.24 2.38 -18.00
CA LYS A 157 22.76 2.86 -16.71
C LYS A 157 23.87 3.58 -15.94
N ASN A 158 25.09 3.02 -15.90
CA ASN A 158 26.23 3.63 -15.20
C ASN A 158 26.59 5.03 -15.72
N ASN A 159 26.40 5.27 -17.01
CA ASN A 159 26.66 6.58 -17.63
C ASN A 159 25.42 7.50 -17.63
N SER A 160 24.26 7.01 -17.18
CA SER A 160 23.03 7.78 -17.12
C SER A 160 23.03 8.70 -15.90
N LYS A 161 22.87 10.00 -16.14
CA LYS A 161 22.69 11.00 -15.06
C LYS A 161 21.23 11.14 -14.60
N ALA A 162 20.32 10.37 -15.20
CA ALA A 162 18.89 10.40 -14.95
C ALA A 162 18.33 8.97 -14.81
N ASN A 163 17.05 8.83 -14.45
CA ASN A 163 16.35 7.55 -14.42
C ASN A 163 15.93 7.09 -15.84
N CYS A 164 16.91 7.00 -16.73
CA CYS A 164 16.75 6.67 -18.14
C CYS A 164 17.61 5.48 -18.55
N ILE A 165 17.07 4.66 -19.45
CA ILE A 165 17.74 3.60 -20.19
C ILE A 165 17.88 4.09 -21.64
N ASN A 166 19.08 4.59 -21.96
CA ASN A 166 19.35 5.28 -23.22
C ASN A 166 18.39 6.47 -23.44
N THR A 167 17.55 6.43 -24.47
CA THR A 167 16.61 7.52 -24.81
C THR A 167 15.22 7.37 -24.18
N ARG A 168 15.00 6.33 -23.36
CA ARG A 168 13.70 6.04 -22.72
C ARG A 168 13.81 6.13 -21.20
N SER A 169 12.75 6.54 -20.53
CA SER A 169 12.68 6.42 -19.07
C SER A 169 12.56 4.94 -18.65
N GLU A 170 12.97 4.62 -17.42
CA GLU A 170 12.73 3.27 -16.84
C GLU A 170 11.24 2.94 -16.74
N THR A 171 10.41 3.94 -16.48
CA THR A 171 8.96 3.80 -16.49
C THR A 171 8.46 3.33 -17.86
N GLU A 172 8.88 3.98 -18.94
CA GLU A 172 8.51 3.56 -20.31
C GLU A 172 8.99 2.15 -20.63
N PHE A 173 10.16 1.75 -20.14
CA PHE A 173 10.67 0.39 -20.34
C PHE A 173 9.76 -0.67 -19.74
N VAL A 174 9.33 -0.48 -18.48
CA VAL A 174 8.40 -1.41 -17.81
C VAL A 174 7.02 -1.43 -18.50
N LEU A 175 6.49 -0.26 -18.88
CA LEU A 175 5.22 -0.14 -19.59
C LEU A 175 5.28 -0.79 -20.99
N GLN A 176 6.41 -0.68 -21.69
CA GLN A 176 6.62 -1.35 -22.97
C GLN A 176 6.65 -2.86 -22.79
N TRP A 177 7.35 -3.37 -21.75
CA TRP A 177 7.37 -4.80 -21.47
C TRP A 177 5.97 -5.37 -21.20
N LEU A 178 5.14 -4.65 -20.45
CA LEU A 178 3.73 -5.00 -20.28
C LEU A 178 2.96 -4.99 -21.60
N THR A 179 3.15 -3.95 -22.42
CA THR A 179 2.51 -3.83 -23.74
C THR A 179 2.86 -5.02 -24.65
N ASP A 180 4.14 -5.41 -24.71
CA ASP A 180 4.60 -6.55 -25.52
C ASP A 180 3.97 -7.86 -25.04
N PHE A 181 3.89 -8.06 -23.72
CA PHE A 181 3.22 -9.22 -23.13
C PHE A 181 1.74 -9.27 -23.51
N LEU A 182 1.02 -8.14 -23.40
CA LEU A 182 -0.40 -8.07 -23.73
C LEU A 182 -0.65 -8.31 -25.24
N ASN A 183 0.19 -7.78 -26.12
CA ASN A 183 0.14 -8.03 -27.56
C ASN A 183 0.27 -9.53 -27.89
N VAL A 184 1.26 -10.22 -27.30
CA VAL A 184 1.49 -11.65 -27.56
C VAL A 184 0.32 -12.52 -27.08
N PHE A 185 -0.40 -12.08 -26.04
CA PHE A 185 -1.45 -12.86 -25.38
C PHE A 185 -2.84 -12.27 -25.48
N GLN A 186 -3.10 -11.37 -26.45
CA GLN A 186 -4.37 -10.65 -26.57
C GLN A 186 -5.62 -11.56 -26.57
N ASN A 187 -5.51 -12.75 -27.16
CA ASN A 187 -6.59 -13.74 -27.26
C ASN A 187 -6.54 -14.83 -26.17
N LYS A 188 -5.76 -14.61 -25.10
CA LYS A 188 -5.55 -15.54 -24.00
C LYS A 188 -5.69 -14.79 -22.68
N PRO A 189 -6.26 -15.42 -21.64
CA PRO A 189 -6.41 -14.76 -20.35
C PRO A 189 -5.05 -14.56 -19.67
N THR A 190 -4.88 -13.37 -19.10
CA THR A 190 -3.63 -12.90 -18.51
C THR A 190 -3.85 -12.37 -17.10
N PHE A 191 -2.84 -12.56 -16.25
CA PHE A 191 -2.68 -11.80 -15.02
C PHE A 191 -1.33 -11.12 -15.10
N SER A 192 -1.30 -9.80 -15.08
CA SER A 192 -0.06 -9.04 -15.15
C SER A 192 0.02 -8.06 -13.98
N TYR A 193 1.20 -7.99 -13.37
CA TYR A 193 1.53 -7.02 -12.33
C TYR A 193 2.86 -6.38 -12.69
N VAL A 194 2.85 -5.09 -12.95
CA VAL A 194 4.06 -4.28 -13.06
C VAL A 194 4.05 -3.17 -12.04
N PHE A 195 5.21 -2.81 -11.51
CA PHE A 195 5.35 -1.78 -10.48
C PHE A 195 6.53 -0.86 -10.79
N ASN A 196 6.26 0.44 -10.80
CA ASN A 196 7.25 1.48 -11.05
C ASN A 196 7.58 2.24 -9.76
N THR A 197 8.81 2.11 -9.31
CA THR A 197 9.36 2.69 -8.08
C THR A 197 10.28 3.87 -8.38
N GLN A 198 11.18 3.73 -9.35
CA GLN A 198 12.33 4.63 -9.50
C GLN A 198 11.92 6.11 -9.72
N LEU A 199 10.82 6.34 -10.43
CA LEU A 199 10.38 7.68 -10.80
C LEU A 199 9.96 8.55 -9.59
N THR A 200 9.28 7.95 -8.61
CA THR A 200 8.46 8.67 -7.63
C THR A 200 8.92 8.47 -6.18
N HIS A 201 9.77 7.48 -5.91
CA HIS A 201 10.17 7.05 -4.56
C HIS A 201 10.67 8.18 -3.64
N ASN A 202 11.37 9.20 -4.16
CA ASN A 202 12.03 10.23 -3.34
C ASN A 202 11.47 11.65 -3.50
N HIS A 203 10.64 11.90 -4.52
CA HIS A 203 10.31 13.27 -4.94
C HIS A 203 8.84 13.42 -5.30
N ILE A 204 8.11 14.18 -4.47
CA ILE A 204 6.67 14.44 -4.64
C ILE A 204 6.28 14.99 -6.01
N ASN A 205 7.17 15.77 -6.64
CA ASN A 205 6.89 16.44 -7.91
C ASN A 205 7.30 15.61 -9.14
N TYR A 206 8.11 14.55 -8.97
CA TYR A 206 8.61 13.77 -10.11
C TYR A 206 7.54 12.91 -10.77
N VAL A 207 6.42 12.68 -10.06
CA VAL A 207 5.20 12.09 -10.62
C VAL A 207 4.80 12.76 -11.93
N GLY A 208 5.02 14.09 -12.07
CA GLY A 208 4.65 14.84 -13.27
C GLY A 208 5.39 14.38 -14.54
N TYR A 209 6.60 13.84 -14.42
CA TYR A 209 7.32 13.29 -15.58
C TYR A 209 6.68 11.98 -16.10
N GLY A 210 5.86 11.32 -15.27
CA GLY A 210 5.13 10.12 -15.66
C GLY A 210 3.84 10.40 -16.42
N ASP A 211 3.31 11.63 -16.42
CA ASP A 211 1.99 11.92 -16.98
C ASP A 211 1.87 11.57 -18.47
N GLU A 212 2.86 11.97 -19.27
CA GLU A 212 2.87 11.66 -20.71
C GLU A 212 3.10 10.16 -20.99
N PRO A 213 4.09 9.47 -20.38
CA PRO A 213 4.25 8.03 -20.51
C PRO A 213 3.00 7.20 -20.14
N TYR A 214 2.38 7.48 -18.99
CA TYR A 214 1.19 6.76 -18.56
C TYR A 214 -0.01 7.06 -19.46
N TYR A 215 -0.23 8.31 -19.84
CA TYR A 215 -1.28 8.68 -20.80
C TYR A 215 -1.14 7.90 -22.12
N LYS A 216 0.06 7.89 -22.71
CA LYS A 216 0.34 7.15 -23.95
C LYS A 216 0.10 5.65 -23.77
N PHE A 217 0.55 5.08 -22.66
CA PHE A 217 0.33 3.67 -22.35
C PHE A 217 -1.17 3.34 -22.26
N PHE A 218 -1.96 4.08 -21.48
CA PHE A 218 -3.39 3.79 -21.33
C PHE A 218 -4.17 4.06 -22.61
N LYS A 219 -3.77 5.06 -23.39
CA LYS A 219 -4.32 5.28 -24.73
C LYS A 219 -4.07 4.07 -25.64
N ASN A 220 -2.83 3.60 -25.70
CA ASN A 220 -2.49 2.40 -26.48
C ASN A 220 -3.20 1.14 -25.96
N TYR A 221 -3.35 1.01 -24.64
CA TYR A 221 -4.06 -0.11 -24.00
C TYR A 221 -5.51 -0.19 -24.48
N ASN A 222 -6.20 0.95 -24.54
CA ASN A 222 -7.56 1.05 -25.06
C ASN A 222 -7.61 0.86 -26.58
N ASP A 223 -6.75 1.54 -27.35
CA ASP A 223 -6.74 1.47 -28.82
C ASP A 223 -6.43 0.04 -29.33
N SER A 224 -5.69 -0.75 -28.54
CA SER A 224 -5.40 -2.17 -28.79
C SER A 224 -6.50 -3.13 -28.28
N ASN A 225 -7.62 -2.60 -27.77
CA ASN A 225 -8.74 -3.36 -27.20
C ASN A 225 -8.36 -4.28 -26.02
N PHE A 226 -7.28 -3.99 -25.29
CA PHE A 226 -6.89 -4.80 -24.12
C PHE A 226 -7.90 -4.68 -22.97
N ASN A 227 -8.66 -3.59 -22.91
CA ASN A 227 -9.74 -3.37 -21.96
C ASN A 227 -11.00 -4.20 -22.25
N ASN A 228 -11.14 -4.85 -23.41
CA ASN A 228 -12.39 -5.53 -23.76
C ASN A 228 -12.66 -6.80 -22.92
N ASN A 229 -11.62 -7.46 -22.40
CA ASN A 229 -11.79 -8.63 -21.52
C ASN A 229 -10.81 -8.60 -20.33
N SER A 230 -10.46 -7.40 -19.87
CA SER A 230 -9.53 -7.22 -18.76
C SER A 230 -10.01 -6.12 -17.82
N ILE A 231 -9.88 -6.38 -16.52
CA ILE A 231 -9.98 -5.32 -15.51
C ILE A 231 -8.57 -4.74 -15.36
N LEU A 232 -8.44 -3.45 -15.67
CA LEU A 232 -7.21 -2.70 -15.45
C LEU A 232 -7.25 -2.06 -14.07
N ILE A 233 -6.19 -2.24 -13.29
CA ILE A 233 -5.95 -1.59 -12.01
C ILE A 233 -4.73 -0.69 -12.17
N PHE A 234 -4.90 0.61 -11.90
CA PHE A 234 -3.80 1.56 -11.79
C PHE A 234 -3.79 2.13 -10.38
N PHE A 235 -2.74 1.86 -9.61
CA PHE A 235 -2.74 2.17 -8.18
C PHE A 235 -1.38 2.59 -7.62
N SER A 236 -1.41 3.14 -6.41
CA SER A 236 -0.24 3.30 -5.57
C SER A 236 -0.42 2.56 -4.23
N ASP A 237 0.70 2.15 -3.65
CA ASP A 237 0.79 1.40 -2.40
C ASP A 237 0.74 2.30 -1.15
N HIS A 238 1.32 3.50 -1.24
CA HIS A 238 1.28 4.55 -0.22
C HIS A 238 1.56 5.93 -0.85
N GLY A 239 1.33 7.02 -0.12
CA GLY A 239 1.85 8.35 -0.53
C GLY A 239 3.31 8.54 -0.12
N LEU A 240 3.86 9.74 -0.32
CA LEU A 240 5.27 10.01 -0.01
C LEU A 240 5.55 9.95 1.50
N ARG A 241 6.52 9.11 1.89
CA ARG A 241 6.85 8.78 3.29
C ARG A 241 7.88 9.68 3.95
N PHE A 242 8.51 10.56 3.17
CA PHE A 242 9.55 11.46 3.67
C PHE A 242 9.41 12.88 3.13
N GLY A 243 9.91 13.83 3.90
CA GLY A 243 10.07 15.21 3.48
C GLY A 243 8.99 16.14 4.00
N LYS A 244 9.12 17.43 3.64
CA LYS A 244 8.36 18.55 4.24
C LYS A 244 6.85 18.44 4.09
N ILE A 245 6.34 17.64 3.16
CA ILE A 245 4.90 17.43 3.02
C ILE A 245 4.29 16.88 4.32
N LEU A 246 5.03 16.01 5.02
CA LEU A 246 4.60 15.37 6.26
C LEU A 246 4.64 16.28 7.49
N ASP A 247 5.19 17.49 7.37
CA ASP A 247 5.11 18.52 8.42
C ASP A 247 3.65 19.01 8.58
N SER A 248 2.84 18.85 7.53
CA SER A 248 1.43 19.24 7.52
C SER A 248 0.49 18.07 7.81
N TYR A 249 -0.67 18.35 8.42
CA TYR A 249 -1.70 17.33 8.64
C TYR A 249 -2.24 16.75 7.33
N VAL A 250 -2.41 17.59 6.31
CA VAL A 250 -2.89 17.15 5.00
C VAL A 250 -1.90 16.19 4.37
N GLY A 251 -0.59 16.47 4.44
CA GLY A 251 0.43 15.55 3.95
C GLY A 251 0.42 14.20 4.68
N LYS A 252 0.18 14.19 5.99
CA LYS A 252 -0.02 12.95 6.77
C LYS A 252 -1.23 12.15 6.29
N ILE A 253 -2.32 12.80 5.89
CA ILE A 253 -3.49 12.13 5.30
C ILE A 253 -3.17 11.63 3.88
N GLU A 254 -2.54 12.45 3.05
CA GLU A 254 -2.12 12.07 1.69
C GLU A 254 -1.22 10.83 1.68
N GLU A 255 -0.30 10.75 2.63
CA GLU A 255 0.60 9.60 2.80
C GLU A 255 -0.15 8.28 3.06
N ARG A 256 -1.33 8.36 3.69
CA ARG A 256 -2.18 7.22 4.07
C ARG A 256 -3.20 6.84 3.01
N MET A 257 -3.46 7.74 2.06
CA MET A 257 -4.51 7.61 1.04
C MET A 257 -3.90 7.65 -0.38
N PRO A 258 -3.23 6.57 -0.82
CA PRO A 258 -2.76 6.43 -2.19
C PRO A 258 -3.93 6.40 -3.19
N PHE A 259 -3.64 6.72 -4.45
CA PHE A 259 -4.65 6.59 -5.50
C PHE A 259 -4.94 5.12 -5.82
N PHE A 260 -6.18 4.82 -6.21
CA PHE A 260 -6.56 3.49 -6.66
C PHE A 260 -7.67 3.59 -7.71
N LEU A 261 -7.32 3.31 -8.96
CA LEU A 261 -8.23 3.36 -10.11
C LEU A 261 -8.47 1.94 -10.65
N LEU A 262 -9.72 1.63 -10.98
CA LEU A 262 -10.09 0.43 -11.71
C LEU A 262 -10.84 0.81 -12.99
N LEU A 263 -10.46 0.25 -14.12
CA LEU A 263 -11.18 0.37 -15.38
C LEU A 263 -11.73 -1.01 -15.76
N PHE A 264 -13.05 -1.13 -15.75
CA PHE A 264 -13.76 -2.35 -16.13
C PHE A 264 -14.00 -2.41 -17.64
N PRO A 265 -14.17 -3.61 -18.21
CA PRO A 265 -14.60 -3.76 -19.60
C PRO A 265 -15.89 -2.97 -19.88
N PRO A 266 -16.03 -2.32 -21.06
CA PRO A 266 -17.18 -1.46 -21.36
C PRO A 266 -18.55 -2.16 -21.26
N TRP A 267 -18.59 -3.47 -21.50
CA TRP A 267 -19.80 -4.29 -21.39
C TRP A 267 -20.17 -4.67 -19.96
N PHE A 268 -19.24 -4.59 -19.01
CA PHE A 268 -19.44 -5.08 -17.64
C PHE A 268 -20.60 -4.39 -16.92
N PRO A 269 -20.74 -3.04 -16.95
CA PRO A 269 -21.88 -2.35 -16.36
C PRO A 269 -23.24 -2.79 -16.92
N LEU A 270 -23.29 -3.13 -18.22
CA LEU A 270 -24.52 -3.55 -18.91
C LEU A 270 -24.89 -4.99 -18.58
N LYS A 271 -23.89 -5.88 -18.49
CA LYS A 271 -24.10 -7.31 -18.26
C LYS A 271 -24.31 -7.65 -16.78
N TYR A 272 -23.65 -6.94 -15.87
CA TYR A 272 -23.69 -7.17 -14.42
C TYR A 272 -24.12 -5.90 -13.65
N PRO A 273 -25.34 -5.38 -13.87
CA PRO A 273 -25.77 -4.10 -13.32
C PRO A 273 -25.82 -4.08 -11.78
N LEU A 274 -26.11 -5.21 -11.14
CA LEU A 274 -26.09 -5.31 -9.67
C LEU A 274 -24.67 -5.21 -9.10
N LEU A 275 -23.71 -5.94 -9.69
CA LEU A 275 -22.29 -5.83 -9.30
C LEU A 275 -21.77 -4.42 -9.55
N TRP A 276 -22.13 -3.83 -10.70
CA TRP A 276 -21.76 -2.47 -11.04
C TRP A 276 -22.32 -1.44 -10.05
N ARG A 277 -23.58 -1.59 -9.62
CA ARG A 277 -24.17 -0.76 -8.56
C ARG A 277 -23.34 -0.84 -7.27
N ASN A 278 -22.96 -2.04 -6.84
CA ASN A 278 -22.14 -2.23 -5.64
C ASN A 278 -20.78 -1.53 -5.78
N ILE A 279 -20.10 -1.70 -6.91
CA ILE A 279 -18.82 -1.03 -7.19
C ILE A 279 -18.98 0.50 -7.15
N GLN A 280 -20.05 1.04 -7.74
CA GLN A 280 -20.33 2.48 -7.74
C GLN A 280 -20.60 3.04 -6.34
N ILE A 281 -21.24 2.27 -5.46
CA ILE A 281 -21.39 2.63 -4.04
C ILE A 281 -20.02 2.57 -3.35
N ASN A 282 -19.28 1.49 -3.57
CA ASN A 282 -18.01 1.19 -2.91
C ASN A 282 -16.90 2.19 -3.20
N LYS A 283 -16.97 2.92 -4.33
CA LYS A 283 -16.01 3.98 -4.62
C LYS A 283 -15.97 5.07 -3.53
N HIS A 284 -17.06 5.24 -2.78
CA HIS A 284 -17.17 6.18 -1.65
C HIS A 284 -17.10 5.48 -0.28
N ARG A 285 -16.68 4.21 -0.22
CA ARG A 285 -16.53 3.44 1.02
C ARG A 285 -15.06 3.32 1.41
N LEU A 286 -14.84 2.97 2.68
CA LEU A 286 -13.53 2.62 3.20
C LEU A 286 -13.07 1.29 2.60
N THR A 287 -12.01 1.34 1.81
CA THR A 287 -11.42 0.18 1.14
C THR A 287 -9.94 0.06 1.46
N THR A 288 -9.42 -1.15 1.32
CA THR A 288 -8.06 -1.54 1.71
C THR A 288 -7.50 -2.55 0.72
N PRO A 289 -6.19 -2.81 0.74
CA PRO A 289 -5.57 -3.95 0.06
C PRO A 289 -6.32 -5.29 0.23
N PHE A 290 -6.92 -5.56 1.40
CA PHE A 290 -7.66 -6.83 1.63
C PHE A 290 -8.91 -6.93 0.76
N ASP A 291 -9.60 -5.82 0.53
CA ASP A 291 -10.80 -5.77 -0.32
C ASP A 291 -10.44 -6.03 -1.78
N ILE A 292 -9.29 -5.52 -2.21
CA ILE A 292 -8.74 -5.78 -3.55
C ILE A 292 -8.37 -7.25 -3.70
N TYR A 293 -7.71 -7.86 -2.71
CA TYR A 293 -7.41 -9.29 -2.73
C TYR A 293 -8.68 -10.14 -2.91
N GLN A 294 -9.74 -9.85 -2.15
CA GLN A 294 -11.01 -10.57 -2.31
C GLN A 294 -11.66 -10.33 -3.67
N THR A 295 -11.52 -9.12 -4.21
CA THR A 295 -11.97 -8.81 -5.58
C THR A 295 -11.21 -9.64 -6.60
N LEU A 296 -9.89 -9.79 -6.48
CA LEU A 296 -9.07 -10.63 -7.37
C LEU A 296 -9.45 -12.12 -7.27
N ARG A 297 -9.76 -12.59 -6.06
CA ARG A 297 -10.27 -13.95 -5.80
C ARG A 297 -11.62 -14.21 -6.47
N ASP A 298 -12.52 -13.23 -6.42
CA ASP A 298 -13.79 -13.31 -7.15
C ASP A 298 -13.58 -13.19 -8.67
N ILE A 299 -12.59 -12.41 -9.15
CA ILE A 299 -12.31 -12.29 -10.60
C ILE A 299 -11.83 -13.62 -11.20
N VAL A 300 -10.91 -14.32 -10.54
CA VAL A 300 -10.42 -15.61 -11.04
C VAL A 300 -11.49 -16.71 -10.95
N ASN A 301 -12.46 -16.55 -10.04
CA ASN A 301 -13.59 -17.45 -9.84
C ASN A 301 -14.94 -16.72 -10.07
N PHE A 302 -15.06 -16.00 -11.19
CA PHE A 302 -16.18 -15.09 -11.43
C PHE A 302 -17.53 -15.80 -11.67
N THR A 303 -18.40 -15.83 -10.67
CA THR A 303 -19.75 -16.42 -10.76
C THR A 303 -20.81 -15.44 -11.25
N GLY A 304 -20.54 -14.13 -11.20
CA GLY A 304 -21.52 -13.07 -11.49
C GLY A 304 -22.50 -12.80 -10.34
N ASP A 305 -22.35 -13.48 -9.20
CA ASP A 305 -23.22 -13.31 -8.04
C ASP A 305 -22.81 -12.11 -7.18
N ALA A 306 -23.80 -11.53 -6.48
CA ALA A 306 -23.63 -10.40 -5.58
C ALA A 306 -24.04 -10.78 -4.14
N PRO A 307 -23.27 -11.64 -3.42
CA PRO A 307 -23.64 -12.01 -2.07
C PRO A 307 -23.68 -10.77 -1.15
N VAL A 308 -24.49 -10.86 -0.10
CA VAL A 308 -24.46 -9.86 0.98
C VAL A 308 -23.09 -9.88 1.64
N ALA A 309 -22.49 -8.70 1.79
CA ALA A 309 -21.21 -8.57 2.47
C ALA A 309 -21.35 -8.89 3.96
N ASN A 310 -20.31 -9.48 4.53
CA ASN A 310 -20.21 -9.69 5.96
C ASN A 310 -19.14 -8.74 6.53
N VAL A 311 -19.54 -7.79 7.37
CA VAL A 311 -18.63 -6.77 7.93
C VAL A 311 -17.51 -7.36 8.80
N SER A 312 -17.69 -8.58 9.33
CA SER A 312 -16.66 -9.29 10.08
C SER A 312 -15.56 -9.90 9.21
N GLU A 313 -15.76 -9.93 7.89
CA GLU A 313 -14.71 -10.34 6.95
C GLU A 313 -13.65 -9.26 6.85
N ARG A 314 -12.38 -9.66 7.02
CA ARG A 314 -11.24 -8.76 6.94
C ARG A 314 -11.20 -7.94 5.64
N GLY A 315 -11.51 -8.60 4.52
CA GLY A 315 -11.65 -7.97 3.22
C GLY A 315 -13.01 -8.31 2.64
N ILE A 316 -13.61 -7.34 1.95
CA ILE A 316 -14.90 -7.47 1.26
C ILE A 316 -14.64 -7.12 -0.20
N SER A 317 -14.91 -8.05 -1.11
CA SER A 317 -14.80 -7.79 -2.55
C SER A 317 -15.66 -6.60 -2.98
N LEU A 318 -15.15 -5.82 -3.95
CA LEU A 318 -15.86 -4.68 -4.52
C LEU A 318 -17.15 -5.07 -5.24
N PHE A 319 -17.37 -6.35 -5.55
CA PHE A 319 -18.61 -6.88 -6.11
C PHE A 319 -19.77 -6.97 -5.12
N ARG A 320 -19.48 -6.87 -3.81
CA ARG A 320 -20.47 -6.85 -2.73
C ARG A 320 -20.57 -5.42 -2.18
N GLU A 321 -21.75 -4.95 -1.78
CA GLU A 321 -21.88 -3.61 -1.18
C GLU A 321 -21.14 -3.57 0.16
N ILE A 322 -20.10 -2.73 0.26
CA ILE A 322 -19.35 -2.52 1.50
C ILE A 322 -20.22 -1.67 2.45
N PRO A 323 -20.44 -2.12 3.69
CA PRO A 323 -21.29 -1.42 4.64
C PRO A 323 -20.86 0.03 4.89
N SER A 324 -21.84 0.94 5.02
CA SER A 324 -21.59 2.37 5.26
C SER A 324 -20.95 2.67 6.60
N ASP A 325 -21.19 1.80 7.57
CA ASP A 325 -20.77 1.90 8.97
C ASP A 325 -19.49 1.10 9.25
N ARG A 326 -18.85 0.51 8.22
CA ARG A 326 -17.56 -0.18 8.35
C ARG A 326 -16.50 0.76 8.95
N THR A 327 -15.97 0.37 10.09
CA THR A 327 -14.93 1.13 10.81
C THR A 327 -13.52 0.77 10.32
N CYS A 328 -12.52 1.55 10.74
CA CYS A 328 -11.12 1.17 10.54
C CYS A 328 -10.78 -0.18 11.18
N GLU A 329 -11.39 -0.54 12.31
CA GLU A 329 -11.16 -1.82 12.98
C GLU A 329 -11.73 -2.98 12.17
N ASP A 330 -12.95 -2.86 11.64
CA ASP A 330 -13.56 -3.84 10.74
C ASP A 330 -12.75 -4.02 9.45
N ALA A 331 -12.17 -2.92 8.94
CA ALA A 331 -11.26 -2.92 7.79
C ALA A 331 -9.83 -3.35 8.12
N ALA A 332 -9.55 -3.74 9.36
CA ALA A 332 -8.23 -4.11 9.86
C ALA A 332 -7.13 -3.03 9.65
N ILE A 333 -7.52 -1.76 9.60
CA ILE A 333 -6.63 -0.59 9.54
C ILE A 333 -6.21 -0.24 10.96
N LEU A 334 -4.90 -0.29 11.23
CA LEU A 334 -4.36 0.08 12.54
C LEU A 334 -4.63 1.56 12.86
N PRO A 335 -4.81 1.95 14.14
CA PRO A 335 -5.11 3.33 14.50
C PRO A 335 -4.11 4.38 13.99
N HIS A 336 -2.84 4.01 13.78
CA HIS A 336 -1.83 4.87 13.16
C HIS A 336 -2.13 5.23 11.70
N TRP A 337 -2.79 4.33 10.97
CA TRP A 337 -3.13 4.47 9.55
C TRP A 337 -4.56 4.95 9.31
N CYS A 338 -5.42 4.90 10.32
CA CYS A 338 -6.81 5.32 10.22
C CYS A 338 -6.98 6.83 9.98
N THR A 339 -7.67 7.17 8.89
CA THR A 339 -7.97 8.55 8.46
C THR A 339 -9.41 8.99 8.74
N CYS A 340 -10.28 8.09 9.23
CA CYS A 340 -11.70 8.37 9.49
C CYS A 340 -11.95 9.39 10.61
N HIS A 341 -10.98 9.61 11.50
CA HIS A 341 -11.13 10.54 12.62
C HIS A 341 -10.42 11.86 12.34
N VAL A 342 -11.13 12.96 12.58
CA VAL A 342 -10.57 14.31 12.61
C VAL A 342 -9.69 14.45 13.84
N LYS A 343 -8.46 14.92 13.66
CA LYS A 343 -7.48 15.12 14.74
C LYS A 343 -7.21 16.60 14.95
N HIS A 344 -7.39 17.07 16.19
CA HIS A 344 -7.23 18.48 16.56
C HIS A 344 -5.87 18.74 17.20
N SER A 345 -5.24 19.88 16.87
CA SER A 345 -3.96 20.27 17.47
C SER A 345 -4.08 20.51 18.98
N VAL A 346 -3.07 20.10 19.74
CA VAL A 346 -3.02 20.26 21.20
C VAL A 346 -1.71 20.87 21.68
N PRO A 347 -1.68 21.55 22.85
CA PRO A 347 -0.45 22.12 23.37
C PRO A 347 0.64 21.05 23.61
N LEU A 348 1.81 21.28 23.00
CA LEU A 348 2.94 20.34 23.01
C LEU A 348 3.51 20.08 24.41
N ASN A 349 3.35 21.04 25.33
CA ASN A 349 3.81 20.96 26.72
C ASN A 349 2.75 20.40 27.70
N SER A 350 1.60 19.93 27.20
CA SER A 350 0.58 19.35 28.07
C SER A 350 1.06 18.03 28.68
N SER A 351 0.66 17.74 29.92
CA SER A 351 1.07 16.52 30.63
C SER A 351 0.74 15.24 29.84
N HIS A 352 -0.41 15.20 29.15
CA HIS A 352 -0.79 14.06 28.32
C HIS A 352 0.15 13.88 27.12
N VAL A 353 0.49 14.97 26.42
CA VAL A 353 1.42 14.93 25.28
C VAL A 353 2.82 14.50 25.72
N THR A 354 3.35 15.05 26.81
CA THR A 354 4.67 14.66 27.32
C THR A 354 4.73 13.19 27.73
N LYS A 355 3.69 12.68 28.41
CA LYS A 355 3.60 11.26 28.79
C LYS A 355 3.49 10.36 27.57
N ALA A 356 2.65 10.72 26.60
CA ALA A 356 2.49 9.96 25.37
C ALA A 356 3.78 9.96 24.52
N ALA A 357 4.50 11.08 24.43
CA ALA A 357 5.79 11.18 23.76
C ALA A 357 6.85 10.29 24.41
N GLY A 358 6.90 10.26 25.75
CA GLY A 358 7.79 9.36 26.48
C GLY A 358 7.48 7.87 26.21
N GLN A 359 6.21 7.52 26.10
CA GLN A 359 5.78 6.15 25.76
C GLN A 359 6.11 5.77 24.31
N LEU A 360 5.97 6.71 23.38
CA LEU A 360 6.39 6.53 22.01
C LEU A 360 7.90 6.28 21.90
N LEU A 361 8.73 7.11 22.56
CA LEU A 361 10.18 6.90 22.61
C LEU A 361 10.54 5.57 23.27
N SER A 362 9.87 5.24 24.40
CA SER A 362 10.09 3.97 25.10
C SER A 362 9.80 2.78 24.19
N ARG A 363 8.73 2.84 23.38
CA ARG A 363 8.43 1.81 22.38
C ARG A 363 9.53 1.70 21.33
N ILE A 364 10.04 2.81 20.81
CA ILE A 364 11.13 2.81 19.81
C ILE A 364 12.38 2.14 20.39
N ASN A 365 12.82 2.57 21.59
CA ASN A 365 13.96 1.96 22.26
C ASN A 365 13.71 0.48 22.60
N GLY A 366 12.47 0.10 22.92
CA GLY A 366 12.05 -1.29 23.13
C GLY A 366 12.23 -2.16 21.88
N LEU A 367 11.95 -1.63 20.69
CA LEU A 367 12.17 -2.32 19.41
C LEU A 367 13.66 -2.52 19.11
N LEU A 368 14.53 -1.65 19.62
CA LEU A 368 15.97 -1.71 19.41
C LEU A 368 16.72 -2.56 20.46
N LEU A 369 16.03 -3.14 21.45
CA LEU A 369 16.67 -3.87 22.54
C LEU A 369 17.54 -5.04 22.06
N GLU A 370 17.09 -5.80 21.07
CA GLU A 370 17.87 -6.91 20.50
C GLU A 370 19.13 -6.45 19.74
N GLU A 371 19.15 -5.19 19.30
CA GLU A 371 20.27 -4.58 18.56
C GLU A 371 21.02 -3.55 19.40
N SER A 372 20.89 -3.58 20.74
CA SER A 372 21.45 -2.54 21.62
C SER A 372 22.98 -2.47 21.60
N SER A 373 23.66 -3.52 21.11
CA SER A 373 25.11 -3.54 20.90
C SER A 373 25.56 -2.78 19.66
N LYS A 374 24.62 -2.46 18.75
CA LYS A 374 24.89 -1.79 17.47
C LYS A 374 24.16 -0.46 17.37
N CYS A 375 22.94 -0.37 17.90
CA CYS A 375 22.09 0.81 17.83
C CYS A 375 22.14 1.57 19.17
N VAL A 376 22.43 2.87 19.10
CA VAL A 376 22.43 3.76 20.26
C VAL A 376 21.00 3.94 20.80
N LYS A 377 20.86 3.91 22.13
CA LYS A 377 19.60 4.25 22.81
C LYS A 377 19.24 5.72 22.55
N LEU A 378 18.03 5.95 22.04
CA LEU A 378 17.57 7.28 21.69
C LEU A 378 16.98 8.02 22.90
N SER A 379 17.14 9.34 22.90
CA SER A 379 16.52 10.25 23.87
C SER A 379 15.56 11.21 23.18
N LEU A 380 14.47 11.58 23.86
CA LEU A 380 13.52 12.58 23.37
C LEU A 380 14.17 13.96 23.47
N ASP A 381 14.31 14.65 22.34
CA ASP A 381 14.71 16.07 22.31
C ASP A 381 13.47 16.95 22.52
N LYS A 382 12.49 16.84 21.60
CA LYS A 382 11.24 17.61 21.69
C LYS A 382 10.08 16.94 20.97
N VAL A 383 8.87 17.36 21.35
CA VAL A 383 7.65 17.09 20.57
C VAL A 383 7.52 18.17 19.49
N VAL A 384 7.32 17.76 18.24
CA VAL A 384 7.24 18.63 17.06
C VAL A 384 5.79 18.91 16.67
N ASP A 385 4.94 17.89 16.69
CA ASP A 385 3.50 17.99 16.41
C ASP A 385 2.73 17.07 17.36
N ALA A 386 1.55 17.49 17.79
CA ALA A 386 0.67 16.69 18.63
C ALA A 386 -0.79 16.99 18.30
N ARG A 387 -1.54 15.92 18.01
CA ARG A 387 -2.97 16.01 17.68
C ARG A 387 -3.74 14.92 18.40
N VAL A 388 -5.01 15.17 18.71
CA VAL A 388 -5.87 14.20 19.40
C VAL A 388 -7.18 13.95 18.68
N SER A 389 -7.69 12.72 18.78
CA SER A 389 -9.04 12.30 18.39
C SER A 389 -9.64 11.37 19.46
N GLY A 390 -10.97 11.37 19.64
CA GLY A 390 -11.69 10.57 20.65
C GLY A 390 -12.59 11.40 21.56
N ILE A 391 -13.23 10.77 22.56
CA ILE A 391 -14.08 11.45 23.56
C ILE A 391 -13.14 12.29 24.45
N SER A 392 -13.21 13.61 24.57
CA SER A 392 -14.13 14.62 24.06
C SER A 392 -13.38 15.95 23.87
N ASP A 393 -13.91 16.85 23.04
CA ASP A 393 -13.58 18.29 23.07
C ASP A 393 -13.70 18.90 24.49
N GLU A 394 -14.42 18.25 25.41
CA GLU A 394 -14.48 18.67 26.82
C GLU A 394 -13.16 18.37 27.55
N LEU A 395 -12.51 17.21 27.36
CA LEU A 395 -11.18 16.93 27.95
C LEU A 395 -10.11 17.91 27.44
N LEU A 396 -10.24 18.38 26.19
CA LEU A 396 -9.42 19.46 25.63
C LEU A 396 -9.71 20.82 26.29
N LYS A 397 -10.96 21.07 26.71
CA LYS A 397 -11.40 22.28 27.43
C LYS A 397 -11.15 22.24 28.95
N PHE A 398 -10.89 21.07 29.54
CA PHE A 398 -10.63 20.90 30.99
C PHE A 398 -9.27 21.45 31.48
N LYS A 399 -8.60 22.30 30.69
CA LYS A 399 -7.49 23.11 31.18
C LYS A 399 -7.92 24.28 32.10
N ASP A 400 -9.21 24.61 32.21
CA ASP A 400 -9.66 25.75 33.04
C ASP A 400 -10.71 25.46 34.15
N SER A 401 -11.29 24.25 34.22
CA SER A 401 -12.45 23.97 35.09
C SER A 401 -12.15 23.06 36.29
N ARG A 402 -10.90 22.93 36.73
CA ARG A 402 -10.57 22.34 38.06
C ARG A 402 -11.11 23.16 39.26
N LYS A 403 -11.85 24.24 39.02
CA LYS A 403 -12.54 25.04 40.06
C LYS A 403 -14.07 24.93 40.08
N LYS A 404 -14.73 24.22 39.16
CA LYS A 404 -16.21 24.11 39.17
C LYS A 404 -16.64 22.73 38.68
N VAL A 405 -17.02 21.86 39.62
CA VAL A 405 -18.16 20.92 39.61
C VAL A 405 -17.88 19.95 40.76
N ILE A 406 -18.29 20.38 41.96
CA ILE A 406 -18.55 19.49 43.09
C ILE A 406 -19.97 18.96 42.84
N GLY A 407 -20.16 17.64 42.81
CA GLY A 407 -21.48 17.05 43.08
C GLY A 407 -22.24 16.32 41.97
N ARG A 408 -21.61 15.75 40.93
CA ARG A 408 -22.28 14.73 40.10
C ARG A 408 -21.39 13.50 39.87
N LYS A 409 -21.73 12.39 40.56
CA LYS A 409 -21.23 11.05 40.23
C LYS A 409 -21.86 10.63 38.90
N VAL A 410 -21.16 10.89 37.80
CA VAL A 410 -21.46 10.27 36.50
C VAL A 410 -20.68 8.96 36.46
N ASN A 411 -21.37 7.84 36.28
CA ASN A 411 -20.74 6.55 35.93
C ASN A 411 -20.06 6.72 34.55
N ARG A 412 -18.82 7.20 34.54
CA ARG A 412 -18.01 7.28 33.32
C ARG A 412 -17.46 5.87 33.04
N MET A 413 -18.07 5.15 32.09
CA MET A 413 -17.30 4.18 31.32
C MET A 413 -16.12 4.95 30.72
N GLY A 414 -14.91 4.65 31.17
CA GLY A 414 -13.74 5.49 30.90
C GLY A 414 -13.53 5.69 29.40
N GLY A 415 -13.38 6.95 28.97
CA GLY A 415 -13.13 7.30 27.59
C GLY A 415 -11.75 6.87 27.10
N MET A 416 -11.57 6.90 25.78
CA MET A 416 -10.27 6.72 25.11
C MET A 416 -9.96 7.94 24.25
N ALA A 417 -8.68 8.33 24.23
CA ALA A 417 -8.17 9.40 23.38
C ALA A 417 -6.90 8.93 22.66
N ASP A 418 -6.83 9.16 21.35
CA ASP A 418 -5.70 8.81 20.51
C ASP A 418 -4.87 10.05 20.18
N TYR A 419 -3.62 10.08 20.63
CA TYR A 419 -2.66 11.13 20.36
C TYR A 419 -1.77 10.74 19.19
N LEU A 420 -1.89 11.44 18.06
CA LEU A 420 -0.91 11.38 16.97
C LEU A 420 0.22 12.35 17.30
N LEU A 421 1.43 11.83 17.45
CA LEU A 421 2.61 12.59 17.86
C LEU A 421 3.70 12.52 16.81
N THR A 422 4.38 13.62 16.58
CA THR A 422 5.69 13.66 15.94
C THR A 422 6.72 14.08 16.99
N ILE A 423 7.74 13.25 17.23
CA ILE A 423 8.83 13.52 18.17
C ILE A 423 10.17 13.58 17.44
N LEU A 424 11.07 14.46 17.90
CA LEU A 424 12.47 14.47 17.49
C LEU A 424 13.30 13.72 18.52
N ALA A 425 14.12 12.78 18.06
CA ALA A 425 14.97 11.97 18.92
C ALA A 425 16.46 12.08 18.57
N ILE A 426 17.30 12.17 19.60
CA ILE A 426 18.76 12.29 19.53
C ILE A 426 19.45 10.99 20.00
N PRO A 427 20.66 10.67 19.50
CA PRO A 427 21.48 11.44 18.55
C PRO A 427 21.07 11.29 17.07
N SER A 428 20.09 10.42 16.76
CA SER A 428 19.72 10.11 15.37
C SER A 428 19.23 11.30 14.52
N GLY A 429 18.71 12.35 15.14
CA GLY A 429 17.96 13.41 14.47
C GLY A 429 16.66 12.88 13.82
N GLY A 430 16.19 11.70 14.23
CA GLY A 430 15.01 11.05 13.68
C GLY A 430 13.73 11.76 14.09
N LEU A 431 12.90 12.10 13.10
CA LEU A 431 11.53 12.53 13.32
C LEU A 431 10.64 11.29 13.28
N PHE A 432 10.11 10.91 14.43
CA PHE A 432 9.27 9.73 14.58
C PHE A 432 7.82 10.11 14.79
N GLU A 433 6.93 9.50 14.00
CA GLU A 433 5.49 9.66 14.12
C GLU A 433 4.85 8.38 14.65
N GLY A 434 3.96 8.50 15.63
CA GLY A 434 3.19 7.37 16.15
C GLY A 434 1.88 7.80 16.79
N THR A 435 0.94 6.86 16.88
CA THR A 435 -0.33 7.06 17.59
C THR A 435 -0.26 6.41 18.96
N VAL A 436 -0.61 7.15 20.02
CA VAL A 436 -0.62 6.68 21.41
C VAL A 436 -2.02 6.84 21.99
N ARG A 437 -2.64 5.72 22.36
CA ARG A 437 -3.94 5.69 23.03
C ARG A 437 -3.79 5.89 24.52
N TYR A 438 -4.57 6.81 25.07
CA TYR A 438 -4.79 6.99 26.49
C TYR A 438 -6.11 6.33 26.88
N PHE A 439 -6.06 5.44 27.89
CA PHE A 439 -7.24 4.79 28.46
C PHE A 439 -7.59 5.45 29.80
N GLU A 440 -8.68 6.24 29.85
CA GLU A 440 -9.06 7.00 31.04
C GLU A 440 -9.27 6.10 32.26
N ALA A 441 -9.88 4.93 32.07
CA ALA A 441 -10.19 3.99 33.15
C ALA A 441 -8.96 3.47 33.90
N SER A 442 -7.81 3.32 33.21
CA SER A 442 -6.58 2.78 33.81
C SER A 442 -5.47 3.81 33.96
N GLY A 443 -5.63 5.01 33.39
CA GLY A 443 -4.57 6.01 33.29
C GLY A 443 -3.39 5.59 32.40
N ARG A 444 -3.52 4.48 31.64
CA ARG A 444 -2.44 3.89 30.84
C ARG A 444 -2.35 4.53 29.45
N TYR A 445 -1.14 4.57 28.93
CA TYR A 445 -0.82 4.94 27.56
C TYR A 445 -0.29 3.72 26.81
N GLN A 446 -0.67 3.58 25.54
CA GLN A 446 -0.24 2.48 24.69
C GLN A 446 0.01 2.96 23.27
N VAL A 447 1.15 2.61 22.69
CA VAL A 447 1.42 2.85 21.27
C VAL A 447 0.55 1.91 20.43
N MET A 448 -0.22 2.48 19.50
CA MET A 448 -1.20 1.77 18.68
C MET A 448 -0.67 1.59 17.25
N GLY A 449 -0.28 0.36 16.92
CA GLY A 449 0.20 0.00 15.59
C GLY A 449 1.67 0.37 15.34
N ASP A 450 1.94 0.91 14.16
CA ASP A 450 3.29 1.22 13.70
C ASP A 450 3.83 2.56 14.25
N VAL A 451 5.15 2.71 14.16
CA VAL A 451 5.86 3.98 14.33
C VAL A 451 6.61 4.27 13.04
N SER A 452 6.43 5.45 12.48
CA SER A 452 7.03 5.87 11.22
C SER A 452 8.21 6.79 11.47
N ARG A 453 9.26 6.72 10.65
CA ARG A 453 10.28 7.77 10.58
C ARG A 453 9.98 8.61 9.36
N ILE A 454 9.75 9.90 9.53
CA ILE A 454 9.23 10.79 8.48
C ILE A 454 10.32 11.65 7.81
N ASN A 455 11.58 11.51 8.24
CA ASN A 455 12.74 12.09 7.59
C ASN A 455 13.74 11.02 7.13
N MET A 456 14.49 11.35 6.08
CA MET A 456 15.53 10.46 5.55
C MET A 456 16.59 10.13 6.61
N TYR A 457 17.14 8.93 6.50
CA TYR A 457 18.11 8.40 7.47
C TYR A 457 19.40 7.85 6.86
N GLY A 458 19.48 7.79 5.53
CA GLY A 458 20.72 7.45 4.81
C GLY A 458 21.39 6.19 5.39
N ASN A 459 22.69 6.32 5.70
CA ASN A 459 23.52 5.24 6.23
C ASN A 459 23.53 5.14 7.76
N GLN A 460 22.66 5.85 8.49
CA GLN A 460 22.66 5.84 9.96
C GLN A 460 22.42 4.44 10.57
N SER A 461 21.82 3.52 9.81
CA SER A 461 21.49 2.17 10.26
C SER A 461 22.33 1.08 9.56
N ALA A 462 23.48 1.41 8.97
CA ALA A 462 24.28 0.49 8.16
C ALA A 462 24.81 -0.75 8.92
N CYS A 463 24.89 -0.68 10.25
CA CYS A 463 25.29 -1.76 11.15
C CYS A 463 24.25 -2.88 11.30
N ILE A 464 23.00 -2.66 10.85
CA ILE A 464 21.92 -3.64 10.91
C ILE A 464 21.27 -3.83 9.55
N ASP A 465 20.65 -4.98 9.36
CA ASP A 465 20.00 -5.40 8.12
C ASP A 465 18.60 -5.99 8.35
N LYS A 466 18.00 -5.69 9.51
CA LYS A 466 16.59 -5.97 9.86
C LYS A 466 15.70 -4.86 9.31
N ALA A 467 14.92 -5.17 8.26
CA ALA A 467 14.13 -4.19 7.50
C ALA A 467 13.11 -3.41 8.36
N SER A 468 12.56 -4.06 9.38
CA SER A 468 11.63 -3.45 10.35
C SER A 468 12.29 -2.46 11.32
N LEU A 469 13.62 -2.55 11.52
CA LEU A 469 14.35 -1.76 12.51
C LEU A 469 15.25 -0.68 11.90
N ILE A 470 15.61 -0.76 10.61
CA ILE A 470 16.54 0.20 9.96
C ILE A 470 16.11 1.66 10.16
N LYS A 471 14.81 1.95 10.16
CA LYS A 471 14.30 3.32 10.34
C LYS A 471 14.56 3.87 11.74
N PHE A 472 14.72 3.02 12.76
CA PHE A 472 14.92 3.44 14.14
C PHE A 472 16.40 3.50 14.54
N CYS A 473 17.24 2.63 13.98
CA CYS A 473 18.61 2.48 14.42
C CYS A 473 19.49 3.68 14.06
N TYR A 474 20.34 4.06 15.00
CA TYR A 474 21.50 4.92 14.79
C TYR A 474 22.73 4.18 15.28
N CYS A 475 23.65 3.84 14.38
CA CYS A 475 24.79 3.00 14.69
C CYS A 475 25.73 3.67 15.70
N ASN A 476 26.28 2.87 16.61
CA ASN A 476 27.39 3.28 17.44
C ASN A 476 28.63 3.56 16.57
N GLN A 477 29.46 4.51 16.99
CA GLN A 477 30.68 4.89 16.25
C GLN A 477 31.84 3.87 16.41
N GLU A 478 31.60 2.74 17.08
CA GLU A 478 32.60 1.71 17.40
C GLU A 478 32.42 0.40 16.61
N GLY A 479 31.69 0.42 15.49
CA GLY A 479 31.43 -0.77 14.66
C GLY A 479 31.90 -0.64 13.22
#